data_AF-A0A7J6E720-F1
#
_entry.id   AF-A0A7J6E720-F1
#
_cell.length_a   1.000
_cell.length_b   1.000
_cell.length_c   1.000
_cell.angle_alpha   90.00
_cell.angle_beta   90.00
_cell.angle_gamma   90.00
#
_symmetry.space_group_name_H-M   'P 1'
#
loop_
_entity.id
_entity.type
_entity.pdbx_description
1 polymer ?
#
loop_
_entity_poly.entity_id
_entity_poly.type
_entity_poly.pdbx_seq_one_letter_code
_entity_poly.pdbx_strand_id
1 'polypeptide(L)'
;MDEEEKKEYRITEAEPPSDVKDAFKKYSEGGNHMNADQLRQFLVEFQGDDATTVQDAQQMIEQIHHRRHHHHIPKFRRHSLTLDDFHHYLFSVDFNPPLMDKVHHDMTAPLSHYFIYTGRNSYLTGNQISSDCSDVPIIKALHKGVRDVELDIWPNSTKDDVHVLHGRTLTTPVELIKCLKSIKEHAFVASPYPVILTLEDHLTPDLQAKVALMVSETFEEMLFCPESSEKLEFPSPEEMKYKIIISTKPPKEYLQAKSIKENEDNSNEDSRKTDTTKPANHEDEEEYTSDSDASDSSGNNSKSSKNDRRREFKGDSDENNKSSREPPEYLSIIAMHSGKPKGVEVDKVTRLSLNEQKFEKAVTLHASQVVRFTQKNFLRVYPKASRIDSSNYKLLICWMHGVQMIYGKSLWLMHGMFRANGGCGYVKKPEFLMSKGPDNQVFDPKAKLSVKKTLKVR
;
A
#
# COMPACT_ATOMS: atom_id res chain seq x y z
N MET A 1 -51.23 12.30 -36.18
CA MET A 1 -50.92 13.73 -36.09
C MET A 1 -50.45 13.93 -34.68
N ASP A 2 -49.17 13.65 -34.46
CA ASP A 2 -48.45 13.90 -33.21
C ASP A 2 -46.97 13.99 -33.62
N GLU A 3 -46.54 15.22 -33.95
CA GLU A 3 -45.13 15.56 -34.14
C GLU A 3 -44.52 15.75 -32.74
N GLU A 4 -43.79 14.75 -32.26
CA GLU A 4 -42.88 14.93 -31.12
C GLU A 4 -41.67 15.74 -31.58
N GLU A 5 -41.71 17.03 -31.29
CA GLU A 5 -40.63 17.99 -31.44
C GLU A 5 -39.40 17.52 -30.62
N LYS A 6 -38.44 16.87 -31.28
CA LYS A 6 -37.11 16.63 -30.71
C LYS A 6 -36.42 17.97 -30.49
N LYS A 7 -36.51 18.51 -29.27
CA LYS A 7 -35.63 19.59 -28.80
C LYS A 7 -34.19 19.07 -28.75
N GLU A 8 -33.46 19.35 -29.82
CA GLU A 8 -32.01 19.26 -29.87
C GLU A 8 -31.44 20.30 -28.88
N TYR A 9 -31.00 19.85 -27.70
CA TYR A 9 -30.23 20.70 -26.80
C TYR A 9 -28.89 20.99 -27.49
N ARG A 10 -28.80 22.12 -28.20
CA ARG A 10 -27.51 22.67 -28.61
C ARG A 10 -26.72 23.00 -27.35
N ILE A 11 -25.74 22.15 -27.03
CA ILE A 11 -24.68 22.51 -26.10
C ILE A 11 -23.93 23.66 -26.77
N THR A 12 -24.25 24.90 -26.40
CA THR A 12 -23.41 26.04 -26.76
C THR A 12 -22.09 25.88 -26.02
N GLU A 13 -20.99 25.64 -26.76
CA GLU A 13 -19.65 25.67 -26.18
C GLU A 13 -19.48 26.99 -25.42
N ALA A 14 -19.08 26.91 -24.16
CA ALA A 14 -18.90 28.09 -23.33
C ALA A 14 -17.82 28.99 -23.97
N GLU A 15 -18.07 30.29 -24.04
CA GLU A 15 -17.06 31.22 -24.53
C GLU A 15 -15.81 31.19 -23.64
N PRO A 16 -14.60 31.41 -24.20
CA PRO A 16 -13.39 31.53 -23.42
C PRO A 16 -13.51 32.61 -22.33
N PRO A 17 -13.27 32.27 -21.05
CA PRO A 17 -13.28 33.24 -19.96
C PRO A 17 -12.17 34.29 -20.09
N SER A 18 -12.23 35.37 -19.29
CA SER A 18 -11.30 36.50 -19.42
C SER A 18 -9.84 36.15 -19.16
N ASP A 19 -9.57 35.29 -18.18
CA ASP A 19 -8.22 34.80 -17.87
C ASP A 19 -7.63 33.97 -19.01
N VAL A 20 -8.42 33.15 -19.68
CA VAL A 20 -8.02 32.42 -20.90
C VAL A 20 -7.72 33.38 -22.05
N LYS A 21 -8.59 34.40 -22.26
CA LYS A 21 -8.38 35.45 -23.27
C LYS A 21 -7.09 36.23 -23.02
N ASP A 22 -6.83 36.60 -21.77
CA ASP A 22 -5.64 37.35 -21.36
C ASP A 22 -4.36 36.51 -21.52
N ALA A 23 -4.39 35.23 -21.12
CA ALA A 23 -3.29 34.30 -21.33
C ALA A 23 -2.99 34.13 -22.83
N PHE A 24 -4.00 33.86 -23.64
CA PHE A 24 -3.83 33.74 -25.09
C PHE A 24 -3.21 35.00 -25.68
N LYS A 25 -3.76 36.19 -25.37
CA LYS A 25 -3.27 37.47 -25.87
C LYS A 25 -1.82 37.75 -25.45
N LYS A 26 -1.43 37.38 -24.22
CA LYS A 26 -0.06 37.54 -23.73
C LYS A 26 0.91 36.70 -24.56
N TYR A 27 0.61 35.41 -24.74
CA TYR A 27 1.53 34.47 -25.38
C TYR A 27 1.45 34.50 -26.92
N SER A 28 0.37 35.02 -27.50
CA SER A 28 0.27 35.32 -28.94
C SER A 28 0.85 36.68 -29.34
N GLU A 29 1.44 37.42 -28.37
CA GLU A 29 1.95 38.79 -28.55
C GLU A 29 0.90 39.77 -29.10
N GLY A 30 -0.35 39.60 -28.67
CA GLY A 30 -1.50 40.38 -29.16
C GLY A 30 -2.04 39.92 -30.51
N GLY A 31 -1.48 38.86 -31.11
CA GLY A 31 -1.95 38.27 -32.35
C GLY A 31 -3.23 37.44 -32.20
N ASN A 32 -3.91 37.22 -33.32
CA ASN A 32 -5.13 36.40 -33.39
C ASN A 32 -4.84 34.88 -33.44
N HIS A 33 -3.57 34.50 -33.55
CA HIS A 33 -3.12 33.12 -33.66
C HIS A 33 -1.84 32.91 -32.82
N MET A 34 -1.70 31.72 -32.26
CA MET A 34 -0.53 31.29 -31.47
C MET A 34 0.22 30.20 -32.23
N ASN A 35 1.47 30.46 -32.65
CA ASN A 35 2.29 29.47 -33.35
C ASN A 35 2.98 28.47 -32.37
N ALA A 36 3.75 27.51 -32.90
CA ALA A 36 4.42 26.49 -32.09
C ALA A 36 5.42 27.05 -31.07
N ASP A 37 6.23 28.05 -31.43
CA ASP A 37 7.16 28.69 -30.50
C ASP A 37 6.43 29.42 -29.37
N GLN A 38 5.35 30.12 -29.70
CA GLN A 38 4.51 30.83 -28.74
C GLN A 38 3.78 29.86 -27.79
N LEU A 39 3.26 28.74 -28.33
CA LEU A 39 2.67 27.68 -27.52
C LEU A 39 3.71 27.05 -26.60
N ARG A 40 4.92 26.74 -27.11
CA ARG A 40 6.03 26.26 -26.27
C ARG A 40 6.32 27.25 -25.14
N GLN A 41 6.34 28.55 -25.43
CA GLN A 41 6.58 29.57 -24.41
C GLN A 41 5.49 29.59 -23.33
N PHE A 42 4.22 29.40 -23.70
CA PHE A 42 3.13 29.22 -22.74
C PHE A 42 3.33 27.96 -21.88
N LEU A 43 3.69 26.83 -22.49
CA LEU A 43 3.90 25.56 -21.78
C LEU A 43 5.06 25.67 -20.78
N VAL A 44 6.18 26.28 -21.17
CA VAL A 44 7.33 26.48 -20.29
C VAL A 44 7.02 27.50 -19.19
N GLU A 45 6.62 28.72 -19.55
CA GLU A 45 6.53 29.82 -18.57
C GLU A 45 5.29 29.77 -17.68
N PHE A 46 4.15 29.30 -18.22
CA PHE A 46 2.87 29.31 -17.51
C PHE A 46 2.54 27.94 -16.91
N GLN A 47 2.75 26.86 -17.66
CA GLN A 47 2.46 25.49 -17.19
C GLN A 47 3.66 24.84 -16.47
N GLY A 48 4.87 25.40 -16.60
CA GLY A 48 6.08 24.86 -15.97
C GLY A 48 6.63 23.61 -16.65
N ASP A 49 6.29 23.38 -17.92
CA ASP A 49 6.79 22.25 -18.71
C ASP A 49 8.08 22.62 -19.44
N ASP A 50 9.19 22.65 -18.68
CA ASP A 50 10.52 23.03 -19.17
C ASP A 50 11.09 22.07 -20.23
N ALA A 51 10.54 20.85 -20.34
CA ALA A 51 11.03 19.80 -21.25
C ALA A 51 10.44 19.89 -22.66
N THR A 52 9.34 20.64 -22.83
CA THR A 52 8.62 20.72 -24.10
C THR A 52 9.46 21.39 -25.21
N THR A 53 9.63 20.68 -26.32
CA THR A 53 10.32 21.21 -27.51
C THR A 53 9.35 21.94 -28.46
N VAL A 54 9.88 22.70 -29.40
CA VAL A 54 9.07 23.33 -30.48
C VAL A 54 8.40 22.26 -31.33
N GLN A 55 9.08 21.14 -31.58
CA GLN A 55 8.53 20.01 -32.34
C GLN A 55 7.33 19.39 -31.61
N ASP A 56 7.41 19.24 -30.28
CA ASP A 56 6.29 18.72 -29.47
C ASP A 56 5.09 19.67 -29.55
N ALA A 57 5.33 20.98 -29.37
CA ALA A 57 4.30 22.00 -29.50
C ALA A 57 3.67 22.00 -30.91
N GLN A 58 4.47 21.81 -31.95
CA GLN A 58 3.98 21.73 -33.33
C GLN A 58 3.11 20.48 -33.56
N GLN A 59 3.53 19.31 -33.05
CA GLN A 59 2.72 18.10 -33.11
C GLN A 59 1.41 18.26 -32.36
N MET A 60 1.43 18.92 -31.20
CA MET A 60 0.23 19.21 -30.42
C MET A 60 -0.77 20.05 -31.22
N ILE A 61 -0.32 21.11 -31.88
CA ILE A 61 -1.16 21.96 -32.75
C ILE A 61 -1.79 21.12 -33.88
N GLU A 62 -0.98 20.31 -34.58
CA GLU A 62 -1.46 19.47 -35.67
C GLU A 62 -2.54 18.47 -35.19
N GLN A 63 -2.36 17.87 -34.02
CA GLN A 63 -3.32 16.92 -33.47
C GLN A 63 -4.61 17.58 -32.94
N ILE A 64 -4.53 18.75 -32.30
CA ILE A 64 -5.70 19.53 -31.88
C ILE A 64 -6.56 19.86 -33.10
N HIS A 65 -5.92 20.35 -34.17
CA HIS A 65 -6.62 20.68 -35.42
C HIS A 65 -7.23 19.46 -36.07
N HIS A 66 -6.47 18.36 -36.13
CA HIS A 66 -6.97 17.11 -36.70
C HIS A 66 -8.25 16.70 -36.00
N ARG A 67 -8.28 16.65 -34.65
CA ARG A 67 -9.44 16.22 -33.87
C ARG A 67 -10.63 17.16 -33.97
N ARG A 68 -10.41 18.47 -33.87
CA ARG A 68 -11.50 19.45 -33.84
C ARG A 68 -12.12 19.72 -35.21
N HIS A 69 -11.29 19.74 -36.24
CA HIS A 69 -11.69 20.18 -37.58
C HIS A 69 -11.81 19.01 -38.57
N HIS A 70 -12.12 17.81 -38.05
CA HIS A 70 -12.13 16.48 -38.69
C HIS A 70 -12.77 16.38 -40.08
N HIS A 71 -13.53 17.38 -40.55
CA HIS A 71 -14.25 17.34 -41.82
C HIS A 71 -14.05 18.53 -42.77
N HIS A 72 -13.43 19.66 -42.39
CA HIS A 72 -13.60 20.92 -43.16
C HIS A 72 -12.36 21.79 -43.40
N ILE A 73 -11.12 21.28 -43.25
CA ILE A 73 -9.92 22.10 -43.53
C ILE A 73 -9.05 21.46 -44.61
N PRO A 74 -8.73 22.18 -45.72
CA PRO A 74 -7.79 21.72 -46.73
C PRO A 74 -6.43 21.41 -46.10
N LYS A 75 -5.67 20.47 -46.67
CA LYS A 75 -4.31 20.04 -46.28
C LYS A 75 -3.24 21.16 -46.19
N PHE A 76 -3.61 22.44 -46.33
CA PHE A 76 -2.76 23.60 -46.08
C PHE A 76 -2.76 23.94 -44.58
N ARG A 77 -1.77 23.35 -43.92
CA ARG A 77 -1.41 23.44 -42.50
C ARG A 77 -1.56 24.85 -41.92
N ARG A 78 -2.52 25.06 -41.02
CA ARG A 78 -2.42 26.14 -40.04
C ARG A 78 -1.48 25.66 -38.94
N HIS A 79 -0.27 26.19 -38.90
CA HIS A 79 0.72 25.88 -37.86
C HIS A 79 0.49 26.72 -36.59
N SER A 80 -0.77 27.06 -36.30
CA SER A 80 -1.11 27.96 -35.21
C SER A 80 -2.53 27.75 -34.67
N LEU A 81 -2.69 27.97 -33.36
CA LEU A 81 -3.97 27.89 -32.64
C LEU A 81 -4.70 29.23 -32.67
N THR A 82 -6.00 29.20 -32.90
CA THR A 82 -6.88 30.33 -32.56
C THR A 82 -7.16 30.38 -31.05
N LEU A 83 -7.74 31.48 -30.55
CA LEU A 83 -8.20 31.56 -29.15
C LEU A 83 -9.15 30.40 -28.80
N ASP A 84 -10.02 30.05 -29.75
CA ASP A 84 -10.96 28.97 -29.58
C ASP A 84 -10.24 27.61 -29.50
N ASP A 85 -9.26 27.34 -30.38
CA ASP A 85 -8.44 26.12 -30.33
C ASP A 85 -7.65 26.02 -29.01
N PHE A 86 -7.10 27.15 -28.54
CA PHE A 86 -6.39 27.23 -27.26
C PHE A 86 -7.31 26.95 -26.07
N HIS A 87 -8.52 27.52 -26.05
CA HIS A 87 -9.51 27.25 -25.01
C HIS A 87 -9.88 25.76 -24.96
N HIS A 88 -10.06 25.12 -26.12
CA HIS A 88 -10.35 23.69 -26.19
C HIS A 88 -9.14 22.84 -25.75
N TYR A 89 -7.92 23.25 -26.11
CA TYR A 89 -6.69 22.61 -25.65
C TYR A 89 -6.62 22.53 -24.11
N LEU A 90 -7.04 23.56 -23.38
CA LEU A 90 -7.01 23.57 -21.92
C LEU A 90 -7.84 22.45 -21.27
N PHE A 91 -8.85 21.93 -21.97
CA PHE A 91 -9.68 20.80 -21.51
C PHE A 91 -9.26 19.46 -22.14
N SER A 92 -8.23 19.45 -22.99
CA SER A 92 -7.74 18.23 -23.60
C SER A 92 -7.06 17.36 -22.54
N VAL A 93 -7.67 16.22 -22.21
CA VAL A 93 -7.06 15.23 -21.30
C VAL A 93 -5.77 14.64 -21.86
N ASP A 94 -5.55 14.68 -23.17
CA ASP A 94 -4.36 14.10 -23.80
C ASP A 94 -3.19 15.09 -23.88
N PHE A 95 -3.48 16.39 -23.90
CA PHE A 95 -2.46 17.44 -24.07
C PHE A 95 -2.28 18.34 -22.84
N ASN A 96 -3.31 18.44 -22.00
CA ASN A 96 -3.30 19.17 -20.75
C ASN A 96 -3.93 18.33 -19.62
N PRO A 97 -3.43 17.11 -19.36
CA PRO A 97 -3.97 16.28 -18.30
C PRO A 97 -3.76 16.96 -16.93
N PRO A 98 -4.69 16.80 -15.97
CA PRO A 98 -4.52 17.35 -14.63
C PRO A 98 -3.36 16.68 -13.85
N LEU A 99 -2.92 15.49 -14.27
CA LEU A 99 -1.82 14.73 -13.69
C LEU A 99 -1.04 14.03 -14.81
N MET A 100 0.28 13.93 -14.67
CA MET A 100 1.11 13.14 -15.59
C MET A 100 0.71 11.66 -15.54
N ASP A 101 0.59 11.06 -16.73
CA ASP A 101 0.27 9.64 -16.93
C ASP A 101 1.49 8.71 -16.76
N LYS A 102 2.70 9.28 -16.76
CA LYS A 102 3.97 8.55 -16.61
C LYS A 102 4.50 8.58 -15.18
N VAL A 103 5.19 7.50 -14.84
CA VAL A 103 6.00 7.37 -13.63
C VAL A 103 7.16 8.37 -13.73
N HIS A 104 7.30 9.23 -12.72
CA HIS A 104 8.27 10.32 -12.70
C HIS A 104 8.99 10.46 -11.34
N HIS A 105 8.56 9.73 -10.32
CA HIS A 105 9.33 9.61 -9.09
C HIS A 105 10.54 8.69 -9.33
N ASP A 106 11.61 8.88 -8.57
CA ASP A 106 12.68 7.88 -8.47
C ASP A 106 12.10 6.58 -7.88
N MET A 107 12.27 5.47 -8.61
CA MET A 107 11.76 4.13 -8.27
C MET A 107 12.87 3.17 -7.81
N THR A 108 14.09 3.68 -7.61
CA THR A 108 15.29 2.91 -7.22
C THR A 108 15.59 2.95 -5.71
N ALA A 109 14.90 3.79 -4.94
CA ALA A 109 14.99 3.77 -3.48
C ALA A 109 14.34 2.49 -2.88
N PRO A 110 14.67 2.10 -1.63
CA PRO A 110 14.07 0.94 -0.96
C PRO A 110 12.54 0.98 -0.90
N LEU A 111 11.86 -0.18 -0.99
CA LEU A 111 10.40 -0.28 -0.91
C LEU A 111 9.78 0.43 0.32
N SER A 112 10.49 0.48 1.45
CA SER A 112 10.04 1.21 2.65
C SER A 112 9.88 2.72 2.43
N HIS A 113 10.46 3.29 1.37
CA HIS A 113 10.44 4.70 1.03
C HIS A 113 9.22 5.14 0.22
N TYR A 114 8.25 4.25 -0.02
CA TYR A 114 7.05 4.54 -0.81
C TYR A 114 5.79 4.31 0.01
N PHE A 115 4.81 5.18 -0.18
CA PHE A 115 3.42 4.85 0.12
C PHE A 115 2.91 3.87 -0.92
N ILE A 116 2.13 2.88 -0.49
CA ILE A 116 1.66 1.78 -1.33
C ILE A 116 0.13 1.83 -1.40
N TYR A 117 -0.40 1.65 -2.60
CA TYR A 117 -1.84 1.56 -2.78
C TYR A 117 -2.34 0.19 -2.32
N THR A 118 -3.00 0.16 -1.17
CA THR A 118 -3.49 -1.05 -0.50
C THR A 118 -4.97 -1.32 -0.75
N GLY A 119 -5.34 -2.60 -0.84
CA GLY A 119 -6.72 -3.07 -0.90
C GLY A 119 -7.07 -3.93 0.32
N ARG A 120 -7.88 -3.39 1.24
CA ARG A 120 -8.38 -4.12 2.41
C ARG A 120 -9.49 -5.10 2.02
N ASN A 121 -9.41 -6.33 2.51
CA ASN A 121 -10.38 -7.42 2.26
C ASN A 121 -10.77 -7.47 0.79
N SER A 122 -9.74 -7.50 -0.07
CA SER A 122 -9.87 -7.37 -1.53
C SER A 122 -10.70 -8.49 -2.17
N TYR A 123 -11.05 -9.52 -1.40
CA TYR A 123 -11.88 -10.64 -1.80
C TYR A 123 -13.39 -10.42 -1.54
N LEU A 124 -13.80 -9.44 -0.73
CA LEU A 124 -15.22 -9.21 -0.41
C LEU A 124 -15.96 -8.52 -1.56
N THR A 125 -17.12 -9.06 -1.94
CA THR A 125 -18.00 -8.47 -2.96
C THR A 125 -18.92 -7.38 -2.42
N GLY A 126 -19.05 -7.28 -1.09
CA GLY A 126 -19.94 -6.34 -0.42
C GLY A 126 -19.53 -6.04 1.03
N ASN A 127 -20.45 -6.31 1.96
CA ASN A 127 -20.30 -5.98 3.38
C ASN A 127 -19.40 -6.96 4.15
N GLN A 128 -18.85 -6.51 5.27
CA GLN A 128 -17.89 -7.27 6.09
C GLN A 128 -18.50 -8.50 6.81
N ILE A 129 -19.82 -8.71 6.81
CA ILE A 129 -20.46 -9.72 7.66
C ILE A 129 -21.03 -10.87 6.85
N SER A 130 -21.61 -10.62 5.68
CA SER A 130 -22.51 -11.55 5.00
C SER A 130 -22.41 -11.56 3.48
N SER A 131 -21.54 -10.73 2.89
CA SER A 131 -21.36 -10.78 1.43
C SER A 131 -20.53 -11.97 0.98
N ASP A 132 -20.64 -12.32 -0.28
CA ASP A 132 -19.81 -13.35 -0.89
C ASP A 132 -18.36 -12.90 -1.02
N CYS A 133 -17.44 -13.86 -1.03
CA CYS A 133 -16.05 -13.69 -1.41
C CYS A 133 -15.85 -14.11 -2.87
N SER A 134 -14.99 -13.39 -3.59
CA SER A 134 -14.64 -13.67 -4.99
C SER A 134 -13.29 -13.05 -5.34
N ASP A 135 -12.69 -13.57 -6.39
CA ASP A 135 -11.59 -13.00 -7.17
C ASP A 135 -11.93 -11.68 -7.89
N VAL A 136 -13.19 -11.41 -8.25
CA VAL A 136 -13.60 -10.24 -9.05
C VAL A 136 -13.18 -8.89 -8.40
N PRO A 137 -13.36 -8.65 -7.10
CA PRO A 137 -12.92 -7.40 -6.48
C PRO A 137 -11.39 -7.29 -6.43
N ILE A 138 -10.65 -8.41 -6.37
CA ILE A 138 -9.18 -8.44 -6.50
C ILE A 138 -8.77 -7.95 -7.89
N ILE A 139 -9.38 -8.51 -8.94
CA ILE A 139 -9.13 -8.11 -10.33
C ILE A 139 -9.38 -6.61 -10.50
N LYS A 140 -10.52 -6.11 -10.00
CA LYS A 140 -10.86 -4.67 -10.04
C LYS A 140 -9.85 -3.81 -9.28
N ALA A 141 -9.33 -4.28 -8.15
CA ALA A 141 -8.31 -3.56 -7.38
C ALA A 141 -6.99 -3.46 -8.16
N LEU A 142 -6.52 -4.57 -8.75
CA LEU A 142 -5.29 -4.60 -9.54
C LEU A 142 -5.36 -3.68 -10.77
N HIS A 143 -6.49 -3.66 -11.49
CA HIS A 143 -6.70 -2.75 -12.62
C HIS A 143 -6.75 -1.26 -12.22
N LYS A 144 -7.05 -0.97 -10.95
CA LYS A 144 -6.99 0.39 -10.39
C LYS A 144 -5.58 0.78 -9.92
N GLY A 145 -4.60 -0.11 -10.04
CA GLY A 145 -3.23 0.13 -9.58
C GLY A 145 -2.98 -0.23 -8.11
N VAL A 146 -3.87 -0.97 -7.43
CA VAL A 146 -3.58 -1.51 -6.08
C VAL A 146 -2.40 -2.46 -6.15
N ARG A 147 -1.42 -2.29 -5.24
CA ARG A 147 -0.14 -3.04 -5.19
C ARG A 147 0.00 -3.88 -3.93
N ASP A 148 -0.96 -3.85 -3.03
CA ASP A 148 -1.01 -4.73 -1.85
C ASP A 148 -2.42 -5.29 -1.69
N VAL A 149 -2.53 -6.62 -1.86
CA VAL A 149 -3.77 -7.37 -1.86
C VAL A 149 -3.82 -8.24 -0.60
N GLU A 150 -4.88 -8.10 0.17
CA GLU A 150 -5.14 -8.89 1.38
C GLU A 150 -5.98 -10.13 1.08
N LEU A 151 -5.55 -11.29 1.59
CA LEU A 151 -6.31 -12.54 1.62
C LEU A 151 -6.31 -13.15 3.01
N ASP A 152 -7.50 -13.42 3.55
CA ASP A 152 -7.67 -14.12 4.82
C ASP A 152 -7.86 -15.60 4.54
N ILE A 153 -6.85 -16.42 4.85
CA ILE A 153 -6.80 -17.83 4.47
C ILE A 153 -7.20 -18.73 5.64
N TRP A 154 -8.18 -19.60 5.40
CA TRP A 154 -8.75 -20.50 6.39
C TRP A 154 -8.87 -21.92 5.84
N PRO A 155 -8.83 -22.95 6.69
CA PRO A 155 -9.17 -24.30 6.28
C PRO A 155 -10.60 -24.35 5.74
N ASN A 156 -10.82 -25.11 4.66
CA ASN A 156 -12.16 -25.47 4.22
C ASN A 156 -12.86 -26.37 5.26
N SER A 157 -14.13 -26.68 5.05
CA SER A 157 -14.95 -27.49 5.99
C SER A 157 -14.40 -28.89 6.24
N THR A 158 -13.73 -29.49 5.25
CA THR A 158 -13.12 -30.83 5.30
C THR A 158 -11.69 -30.81 5.84
N LYS A 159 -11.10 -29.61 6.02
CA LYS A 159 -9.73 -29.37 6.52
C LYS A 159 -8.62 -29.96 5.66
N ASP A 160 -8.89 -30.18 4.38
CA ASP A 160 -7.95 -30.70 3.38
C ASP A 160 -7.61 -29.66 2.29
N ASP A 161 -8.29 -28.52 2.28
CA ASP A 161 -8.03 -27.41 1.38
C ASP A 161 -8.20 -26.03 2.02
N VAL A 162 -7.91 -24.98 1.26
CA VAL A 162 -7.87 -23.59 1.74
C VAL A 162 -8.87 -22.71 1.00
N HIS A 163 -9.66 -22.00 1.80
CA HIS A 163 -10.58 -20.97 1.35
C HIS A 163 -10.11 -19.58 1.78
N VAL A 164 -10.54 -18.57 1.02
CA VAL A 164 -10.46 -17.16 1.38
C VAL A 164 -11.85 -16.72 1.85
N LEU A 165 -11.92 -16.20 3.08
CA LEU A 165 -13.13 -15.63 3.66
C LEU A 165 -12.82 -14.74 4.86
N HIS A 166 -13.78 -13.87 5.21
CA HIS A 166 -13.68 -13.11 6.45
C HIS A 166 -14.11 -14.00 7.63
N GLY A 167 -13.13 -14.40 8.44
CA GLY A 167 -13.32 -15.39 9.49
C GLY A 167 -14.37 -15.00 10.53
N ARG A 168 -15.06 -16.00 11.09
CA ARG A 168 -16.10 -15.83 12.12
C ARG A 168 -17.26 -14.92 11.68
N THR A 169 -17.52 -14.85 10.37
CA THR A 169 -18.67 -14.15 9.80
C THR A 169 -19.52 -15.08 8.92
N LEU A 170 -20.55 -14.55 8.29
CA LEU A 170 -21.45 -15.25 7.38
C LEU A 170 -21.05 -15.07 5.90
N THR A 171 -19.83 -14.61 5.61
CA THR A 171 -19.36 -14.45 4.24
C THR A 171 -19.16 -15.80 3.55
N THR A 172 -19.68 -15.96 2.34
CA THR A 172 -19.49 -17.18 1.53
C THR A 172 -18.04 -17.25 1.03
N PRO A 173 -17.31 -18.35 1.24
CA PRO A 173 -15.90 -18.45 0.87
C PRO A 173 -15.65 -18.56 -0.64
N VAL A 174 -14.40 -18.29 -1.05
CA VAL A 174 -13.87 -18.59 -2.39
C VAL A 174 -12.60 -19.44 -2.27
N GLU A 175 -12.35 -20.34 -3.21
CA GLU A 175 -11.12 -21.15 -3.23
C GLU A 175 -9.87 -20.27 -3.39
N LEU A 176 -8.83 -20.54 -2.60
CA LEU A 176 -7.58 -19.78 -2.67
C LEU A 176 -6.97 -19.81 -4.08
N ILE A 177 -6.95 -20.98 -4.72
CA ILE A 177 -6.35 -21.15 -6.05
C ILE A 177 -7.00 -20.25 -7.12
N LYS A 178 -8.31 -19.97 -6.99
CA LYS A 178 -9.02 -19.05 -7.89
C LYS A 178 -8.51 -17.61 -7.75
N CYS A 179 -8.30 -17.17 -6.51
CA CYS A 179 -7.71 -15.87 -6.21
C CYS A 179 -6.27 -15.77 -6.74
N LEU A 180 -5.43 -16.79 -6.48
CA LEU A 180 -4.03 -16.80 -6.93
C LEU A 180 -3.91 -16.73 -8.46
N LYS A 181 -4.72 -17.51 -9.20
CA LYS A 181 -4.76 -17.47 -10.67
C LYS A 181 -5.15 -16.09 -11.20
N SER A 182 -6.17 -15.48 -10.60
CA SER A 182 -6.60 -14.13 -10.98
C SER A 182 -5.53 -13.07 -10.68
N ILE A 183 -4.79 -13.22 -9.58
CA ILE A 183 -3.65 -12.36 -9.28
C ILE A 183 -2.55 -12.55 -10.33
N LYS A 184 -2.18 -13.79 -10.69
CA LYS A 184 -1.16 -14.07 -11.73
C LYS A 184 -1.48 -13.36 -13.05
N GLU A 185 -2.74 -13.43 -13.48
CA GLU A 185 -3.18 -12.86 -14.76
C GLU A 185 -3.22 -11.32 -14.74
N HIS A 186 -3.59 -10.71 -13.60
CA HIS A 186 -3.90 -9.29 -13.55
C HIS A 186 -2.92 -8.43 -12.75
N ALA A 187 -1.94 -9.03 -12.07
CA ALA A 187 -1.02 -8.34 -11.16
C ALA A 187 -0.37 -7.13 -11.83
N PHE A 188 0.02 -7.24 -13.09
CA PHE A 188 0.85 -6.22 -13.75
C PHE A 188 0.17 -5.48 -14.91
N VAL A 189 -1.17 -5.59 -15.03
CA VAL A 189 -1.94 -4.92 -16.11
C VAL A 189 -1.88 -3.40 -16.00
N ALA A 190 -2.01 -2.86 -14.79
CA ALA A 190 -2.02 -1.41 -14.56
C ALA A 190 -0.63 -0.83 -14.22
N SER A 191 0.32 -1.68 -13.78
CA SER A 191 1.62 -1.23 -13.28
C SER A 191 2.63 -2.37 -13.32
N PRO A 192 3.88 -2.15 -13.79
CA PRO A 192 4.92 -3.17 -13.78
C PRO A 192 5.53 -3.41 -12.39
N TYR A 193 5.25 -2.53 -11.43
CA TYR A 193 5.83 -2.57 -10.08
C TYR A 193 5.24 -3.71 -9.23
N PRO A 194 5.99 -4.19 -8.23
CA PRO A 194 5.65 -5.41 -7.48
C PRO A 194 4.25 -5.38 -6.87
N VAL A 195 3.67 -6.57 -6.69
CA VAL A 195 2.45 -6.76 -5.89
C VAL A 195 2.80 -7.49 -4.61
N ILE A 196 2.40 -6.92 -3.48
CA ILE A 196 2.47 -7.56 -2.17
C ILE A 196 1.18 -8.36 -1.97
N LEU A 197 1.31 -9.64 -1.63
CA LEU A 197 0.22 -10.49 -1.21
C LEU A 197 0.29 -10.65 0.30
N THR A 198 -0.56 -9.92 1.01
CA THR A 198 -0.66 -9.96 2.46
C THR A 198 -1.61 -11.09 2.87
N LEU A 199 -1.08 -12.14 3.49
CA LEU A 199 -1.87 -13.29 3.95
C LEU A 199 -2.19 -13.15 5.45
N GLU A 200 -3.47 -13.16 5.81
CA GLU A 200 -3.91 -13.38 7.18
C GLU A 200 -4.12 -14.88 7.40
N ASP A 201 -3.11 -15.52 8.00
CA ASP A 201 -2.97 -16.96 8.06
C ASP A 201 -3.64 -17.57 9.31
N HIS A 202 -4.60 -18.48 9.07
CA HIS A 202 -5.32 -19.26 10.09
C HIS A 202 -5.17 -20.79 9.90
N LEU A 203 -4.13 -21.22 9.20
CA LEU A 203 -3.93 -22.60 8.75
C LEU A 203 -3.15 -23.45 9.76
N THR A 204 -3.23 -24.76 9.58
CA THR A 204 -2.33 -25.75 10.20
C THR A 204 -1.03 -25.85 9.41
N PRO A 205 0.07 -26.38 9.98
CA PRO A 205 1.34 -26.56 9.27
C PRO A 205 1.22 -27.33 7.94
N ASP A 206 0.39 -28.37 7.88
CA ASP A 206 0.17 -29.14 6.65
C ASP A 206 -0.49 -28.30 5.54
N LEU A 207 -1.49 -27.49 5.92
CA LEU A 207 -2.15 -26.58 4.99
C LEU A 207 -1.23 -25.41 4.60
N GLN A 208 -0.34 -24.95 5.49
CA GLN A 208 0.69 -23.97 5.15
C GLN A 208 1.66 -24.52 4.08
N ALA A 209 2.11 -25.77 4.21
CA ALA A 209 2.92 -26.42 3.18
C ALA A 209 2.15 -26.52 1.85
N LYS A 210 0.87 -26.90 1.90
CA LYS A 210 -0.01 -26.90 0.71
C LYS A 210 -0.11 -25.51 0.06
N VAL A 211 -0.24 -24.45 0.85
CA VAL A 211 -0.24 -23.06 0.33
C VAL A 211 1.11 -22.69 -0.26
N ALA A 212 2.22 -23.09 0.35
CA ALA A 212 3.55 -22.84 -0.18
C ALA A 212 3.71 -23.43 -1.60
N LEU A 213 3.25 -24.67 -1.78
CA LEU A 213 3.21 -25.33 -3.09
C LEU A 213 2.28 -24.59 -4.07
N MET A 214 1.03 -24.31 -3.68
CA MET A 214 0.09 -23.58 -4.54
C MET A 214 0.62 -22.23 -5.01
N VAL A 215 1.24 -21.47 -4.10
CA VAL A 215 1.82 -20.15 -4.39
C VAL A 215 3.03 -20.27 -5.32
N SER A 216 3.92 -21.23 -5.05
CA SER A 216 5.13 -21.47 -5.86
C SER A 216 4.78 -21.93 -7.27
N GLU A 217 3.86 -22.88 -7.40
CA GLU A 217 3.39 -23.39 -8.70
C GLU A 217 2.57 -22.35 -9.47
N THR A 218 1.80 -21.50 -8.77
CA THR A 218 1.00 -20.49 -9.46
C THR A 218 1.88 -19.35 -9.97
N PHE A 219 2.78 -18.81 -9.16
CA PHE A 219 3.53 -17.60 -9.53
C PHE A 219 4.87 -17.89 -10.22
N GLU A 220 5.47 -19.06 -10.01
CA GLU A 220 6.71 -19.47 -10.68
C GLU A 220 7.79 -18.37 -10.60
N GLU A 221 8.32 -17.92 -11.74
CA GLU A 221 9.32 -16.84 -11.82
C GLU A 221 8.81 -15.48 -11.33
N MET A 222 7.49 -15.27 -11.24
CA MET A 222 6.92 -14.05 -10.66
C MET A 222 7.09 -14.04 -9.13
N LEU A 223 7.21 -15.20 -8.48
CA LEU A 223 7.37 -15.24 -7.03
C LEU A 223 8.74 -14.73 -6.62
N PHE A 224 8.78 -13.80 -5.67
CA PHE A 224 10.02 -13.39 -5.04
C PHE A 224 10.24 -14.19 -3.75
N CYS A 225 11.28 -15.03 -3.77
CA CYS A 225 11.79 -15.72 -2.59
C CYS A 225 13.09 -15.04 -2.13
N PRO A 226 13.24 -14.69 -0.85
CA PRO A 226 14.46 -14.08 -0.35
C PRO A 226 15.63 -15.10 -0.35
N GLU A 227 16.71 -14.77 -1.07
CA GLU A 227 17.91 -15.63 -1.16
C GLU A 227 18.69 -15.74 0.15
N SER A 228 18.64 -14.71 1.01
CA SER A 228 19.20 -14.73 2.36
C SER A 228 18.41 -13.83 3.30
N SER A 229 18.37 -14.19 4.58
CA SER A 229 17.53 -13.52 5.57
C SER A 229 18.18 -12.27 6.20
N GLU A 230 19.29 -11.79 5.64
CA GLU A 230 20.23 -10.83 6.26
C GLU A 230 20.19 -9.42 5.62
N LYS A 231 19.18 -9.10 4.81
CA LYS A 231 19.10 -7.78 4.17
C LYS A 231 18.78 -6.68 5.19
N LEU A 232 19.63 -5.65 5.23
CA LEU A 232 19.48 -4.44 6.04
C LEU A 232 18.41 -3.48 5.49
N GLU A 233 17.99 -3.66 4.23
CA GLU A 233 17.01 -2.84 3.53
C GLU A 233 16.13 -3.68 2.58
N PHE A 234 14.93 -3.18 2.27
CA PHE A 234 14.10 -3.81 1.24
C PHE A 234 14.60 -3.46 -0.17
N PRO A 235 14.47 -4.35 -1.15
CA PRO A 235 14.72 -4.03 -2.56
C PRO A 235 13.87 -2.83 -3.01
N SER A 236 14.28 -2.18 -4.10
CA SER A 236 13.51 -1.09 -4.70
C SER A 236 12.32 -1.61 -5.53
N PRO A 237 11.30 -0.77 -5.77
CA PRO A 237 10.25 -1.11 -6.75
C PRO A 237 10.81 -1.47 -8.12
N GLU A 238 11.86 -0.78 -8.58
CA GLU A 238 12.48 -1.00 -9.89
C GLU A 238 13.12 -2.40 -10.02
N GLU A 239 13.89 -2.84 -9.01
CA GLU A 239 14.47 -4.19 -8.95
C GLU A 239 13.41 -5.29 -8.87
N MET A 240 12.22 -4.95 -8.38
CA MET A 240 11.13 -5.88 -8.08
C MET A 240 10.02 -5.86 -9.13
N LYS A 241 10.26 -5.27 -10.30
CA LYS A 241 9.29 -5.28 -11.40
C LYS A 241 8.85 -6.71 -11.73
N TYR A 242 7.55 -6.87 -11.94
CA TYR A 242 6.89 -8.15 -12.25
C TYR A 242 7.02 -9.24 -11.19
N LYS A 243 7.31 -8.85 -9.93
CA LYS A 243 7.41 -9.77 -8.80
C LYS A 243 6.19 -9.71 -7.87
N ILE A 244 5.82 -10.88 -7.34
CA ILE A 244 4.86 -11.09 -6.27
C ILE A 244 5.63 -11.34 -4.97
N ILE A 245 5.32 -10.57 -3.93
CA ILE A 245 5.98 -10.63 -2.62
C ILE A 245 4.98 -11.16 -1.59
N ILE A 246 5.27 -12.29 -0.94
CA ILE A 246 4.43 -12.81 0.13
C ILE A 246 4.76 -12.12 1.46
N SER A 247 3.71 -11.63 2.12
CA SER A 247 3.82 -10.96 3.42
C SER A 247 2.87 -11.58 4.46
N THR A 248 3.43 -12.31 5.42
CA THR A 248 2.66 -12.98 6.47
C THR A 248 3.46 -13.12 7.77
N LYS A 249 2.83 -13.66 8.82
CA LYS A 249 3.50 -14.05 10.06
C LYS A 249 4.24 -15.38 9.85
N PRO A 250 5.47 -15.51 10.37
CA PRO A 250 6.15 -16.80 10.43
C PRO A 250 5.31 -17.86 11.18
N PRO A 251 5.40 -19.15 10.82
CA PRO A 251 4.80 -20.24 11.58
C PRO A 251 5.15 -20.21 13.07
N LYS A 252 4.19 -20.61 13.91
CA LYS A 252 4.32 -20.52 15.38
C LYS A 252 5.44 -21.41 15.91
N GLU A 253 5.61 -22.58 15.32
CA GLU A 253 6.63 -23.58 15.65
C GLU A 253 8.04 -23.02 15.42
N TYR A 254 8.22 -22.25 14.35
CA TYR A 254 9.48 -21.57 14.06
C TYR A 254 9.78 -20.46 15.07
N LEU A 255 8.76 -19.68 15.45
CA LEU A 255 8.92 -18.63 16.47
C LEU A 255 9.30 -19.22 17.83
N GLN A 256 8.71 -20.37 18.20
CA GLN A 256 9.05 -21.11 19.42
C GLN A 256 10.48 -21.66 19.36
N ALA A 257 10.86 -22.33 18.27
CA ALA A 257 12.21 -22.84 18.09
C ALA A 257 13.27 -21.73 18.12
N LYS A 258 12.97 -20.57 17.53
CA LYS A 258 13.87 -19.41 17.57
C LYS A 258 14.00 -18.84 18.99
N SER A 259 12.89 -18.75 19.73
CA SER A 259 12.93 -18.29 21.13
C SER A 259 13.71 -19.24 22.04
N ILE A 260 13.66 -20.55 21.79
CA ILE A 260 14.46 -21.55 22.53
C ILE A 260 15.95 -21.37 22.21
N LYS A 261 16.32 -21.21 20.93
CA LYS A 261 17.71 -20.95 20.53
C LYS A 261 18.26 -19.64 21.11
N GLU A 262 17.49 -18.55 21.04
CA GLU A 262 17.88 -17.24 21.63
C GLU A 262 18.07 -17.34 23.16
N ASN A 263 17.29 -18.18 23.84
CA ASN A 263 17.45 -18.42 25.28
C ASN A 263 18.63 -19.35 25.61
N GLU A 264 18.90 -20.36 24.78
CA GLU A 264 20.07 -21.24 24.93
C GLU A 264 21.38 -20.49 24.68
N ASP A 265 21.43 -19.61 23.67
CA ASP A 265 22.60 -18.77 23.38
C ASP A 265 22.87 -17.77 24.50
N ASN A 266 21.83 -17.15 25.08
CA ASN A 266 21.96 -16.27 26.25
C ASN A 266 22.35 -17.00 27.54
N SER A 267 22.06 -18.31 27.66
CA SER A 267 22.44 -19.10 28.83
C SER A 267 23.89 -19.60 28.81
N ASN A 268 24.59 -19.47 27.67
CA ASN A 268 25.98 -19.90 27.50
C ASN A 268 27.02 -18.77 27.66
N GLU A 269 26.61 -17.52 27.82
CA GLU A 269 27.54 -16.40 28.08
C GLU A 269 27.78 -16.08 29.56
N ASP A 270 26.98 -16.59 30.50
CA ASP A 270 27.16 -16.27 31.93
C ASP A 270 28.02 -17.31 32.66
N SER A 271 29.32 -17.30 32.36
CA SER A 271 30.31 -17.94 33.24
C SER A 271 31.64 -17.19 33.25
N ARG A 272 31.64 -15.95 33.76
CA ARG A 272 32.83 -15.26 34.31
C ARG A 272 32.46 -13.99 35.12
N LYS A 273 32.41 -14.13 36.46
CA LYS A 273 32.75 -13.19 37.57
C LYS A 273 32.35 -11.69 37.42
N THR A 274 31.78 -10.97 38.39
CA THR A 274 31.94 -10.95 39.86
C THR A 274 30.95 -9.91 40.45
N ASP A 275 30.60 -10.10 41.72
CA ASP A 275 29.94 -9.15 42.65
C ASP A 275 30.17 -7.65 42.37
N THR A 276 29.11 -6.87 42.28
CA THR A 276 28.92 -5.62 43.05
C THR A 276 27.48 -5.11 42.95
N THR A 277 26.94 -4.82 44.12
CA THR A 277 25.60 -4.31 44.44
C THR A 277 25.29 -2.94 43.82
N LYS A 278 24.06 -2.76 43.28
CA LYS A 278 23.20 -1.56 43.42
C LYS A 278 21.83 -1.70 42.69
N PRO A 279 20.84 -0.83 42.96
CA PRO A 279 19.56 -1.25 43.54
C PRO A 279 18.42 -1.40 42.53
N ALA A 280 17.37 -2.08 43.00
CA ALA A 280 16.08 -2.26 42.36
C ALA A 280 15.36 -0.93 42.08
N ASN A 281 15.07 -0.68 40.81
CA ASN A 281 13.91 0.08 40.38
C ASN A 281 13.03 -0.88 39.58
N HIS A 282 11.95 -1.33 40.20
CA HIS A 282 10.82 -1.96 39.52
C HIS A 282 10.09 -0.86 38.75
N GLU A 283 10.22 -0.84 37.43
CA GLU A 283 9.22 -0.27 36.55
C GLU A 283 8.64 -1.42 35.73
N ASP A 284 7.32 -1.54 35.79
CA ASP A 284 6.53 -2.68 35.35
C ASP A 284 6.71 -2.98 33.84
N GLU A 285 7.32 -4.12 33.52
CA GLU A 285 7.26 -4.71 32.18
C GLU A 285 5.87 -5.31 31.97
N GLU A 286 4.94 -4.52 31.42
CA GLU A 286 3.65 -5.04 30.96
C GLU A 286 3.86 -5.94 29.72
N GLU A 287 3.61 -7.23 29.96
CA GLU A 287 3.56 -8.32 29.00
C GLU A 287 2.51 -8.05 27.90
N TYR A 288 2.96 -7.68 26.69
CA TYR A 288 2.09 -7.43 25.54
C TYR A 288 1.61 -8.75 24.92
N THR A 289 0.53 -9.31 25.45
CA THR A 289 -0.22 -10.38 24.81
C THR A 289 -0.98 -9.83 23.60
N SER A 290 -0.87 -10.53 22.47
CA SER A 290 -1.77 -10.32 21.33
C SER A 290 -2.89 -11.34 21.47
N ASP A 291 -3.90 -11.00 22.25
CA ASP A 291 -5.12 -11.80 22.28
C ASP A 291 -5.99 -11.53 21.04
N SER A 292 -6.53 -12.63 20.55
CA SER A 292 -7.48 -12.73 19.47
C SER A 292 -8.88 -12.46 20.02
N ASP A 293 -9.38 -11.23 19.94
CA ASP A 293 -10.73 -10.96 20.44
C ASP A 293 -11.81 -11.29 19.40
N ALA A 294 -12.47 -12.42 19.64
CA ALA A 294 -13.89 -12.61 19.34
C ALA A 294 -14.73 -12.00 20.46
N SER A 295 -15.68 -11.14 20.07
CA SER A 295 -16.95 -10.80 20.73
C SER A 295 -16.99 -10.70 22.27
N ASP A 296 -17.05 -9.46 22.76
CA ASP A 296 -17.55 -9.11 24.09
C ASP A 296 -19.10 -8.99 24.05
N SER A 297 -19.79 -9.77 24.88
CA SER A 297 -21.18 -9.51 25.24
C SER A 297 -21.36 -9.74 26.73
N SER A 298 -22.03 -8.77 27.34
CA SER A 298 -22.08 -8.43 28.76
C SER A 298 -22.86 -9.40 29.65
N GLY A 299 -22.27 -9.71 30.82
CA GLY A 299 -22.91 -9.63 32.14
C GLY A 299 -23.64 -10.87 32.70
N ASN A 300 -23.04 -11.57 33.69
CA ASN A 300 -23.44 -11.46 35.10
C ASN A 300 -22.57 -12.29 36.07
N ASN A 301 -22.38 -11.74 37.26
CA ASN A 301 -21.62 -12.28 38.40
C ASN A 301 -22.24 -13.53 39.02
N SER A 302 -21.44 -14.57 39.26
CA SER A 302 -21.52 -15.39 40.49
C SER A 302 -20.25 -16.23 40.70
N LYS A 303 -19.65 -16.10 41.88
CA LYS A 303 -18.46 -16.83 42.37
C LYS A 303 -18.77 -18.33 42.54
N SER A 304 -17.91 -19.22 42.04
CA SER A 304 -17.65 -20.52 42.70
C SER A 304 -16.32 -21.12 42.26
N SER A 305 -15.58 -21.66 43.24
CA SER A 305 -14.22 -22.16 43.14
C SER A 305 -14.10 -23.60 42.61
N LYS A 306 -12.90 -23.93 42.11
CA LYS A 306 -12.22 -25.25 42.13
C LYS A 306 -12.74 -26.33 41.17
N ASN A 307 -11.93 -26.73 40.19
CA ASN A 307 -10.87 -27.75 40.28
C ASN A 307 -10.64 -28.37 38.90
N ASP A 308 -9.52 -28.03 38.27
CA ASP A 308 -9.09 -28.62 37.01
C ASP A 308 -8.18 -29.83 37.29
N ARG A 309 -8.67 -31.04 37.01
CA ARG A 309 -7.89 -32.29 37.12
C ARG A 309 -7.29 -32.60 35.75
N ARG A 310 -6.07 -32.12 35.51
CA ARG A 310 -5.20 -32.62 34.43
C ARG A 310 -4.86 -34.09 34.67
N ARG A 311 -5.19 -34.95 33.71
CA ARG A 311 -4.65 -36.32 33.63
C ARG A 311 -3.36 -36.26 32.81
N GLU A 312 -2.25 -36.50 33.50
CA GLU A 312 -0.95 -36.78 32.88
C GLU A 312 -1.01 -38.15 32.19
N PHE A 313 -0.68 -38.19 30.90
CA PHE A 313 -0.29 -39.41 30.20
C PHE A 313 1.20 -39.30 29.92
N LYS A 314 2.01 -39.98 30.74
CA LYS A 314 3.43 -40.24 30.47
C LYS A 314 3.52 -41.36 29.44
N GLY A 315 4.03 -41.04 28.26
CA GLY A 315 4.58 -41.99 27.30
C GLY A 315 6.02 -41.58 27.05
N ASP A 316 6.93 -42.29 27.70
CA ASP A 316 8.37 -42.10 27.61
C ASP A 316 8.90 -42.99 26.48
N SER A 317 9.54 -42.37 25.50
CA SER A 317 10.44 -43.05 24.55
C SER A 317 11.34 -41.98 23.93
N ASP A 318 12.47 -41.75 24.60
CA ASP A 318 13.68 -41.18 24.04
C ASP A 318 14.09 -41.93 22.75
N GLU A 319 14.39 -41.18 21.68
CA GLU A 319 15.78 -41.03 21.20
C GLU A 319 15.80 -40.32 19.83
N ASN A 320 16.68 -39.32 19.75
CA ASN A 320 17.43 -38.91 18.57
C ASN A 320 16.65 -38.61 17.27
N ASN A 321 16.25 -37.34 17.13
CA ASN A 321 16.34 -36.69 15.83
C ASN A 321 16.68 -35.20 15.98
N LYS A 322 17.97 -34.92 16.21
CA LYS A 322 18.59 -33.65 15.79
C LYS A 322 18.51 -33.58 14.27
N SER A 323 17.33 -33.28 13.74
CA SER A 323 17.21 -32.82 12.36
C SER A 323 17.58 -31.35 12.34
N SER A 324 18.66 -31.04 11.65
CA SER A 324 18.85 -29.77 10.98
C SER A 324 17.63 -29.54 10.08
N ARG A 325 16.53 -29.04 10.64
CA ARG A 325 15.31 -28.79 9.88
C ARG A 325 15.55 -27.55 9.06
N GLU A 326 15.69 -27.74 7.75
CA GLU A 326 15.44 -26.69 6.77
C GLU A 326 14.16 -25.95 7.15
N PRO A 327 14.11 -24.62 7.00
CA PRO A 327 12.90 -23.88 7.31
C PRO A 327 11.74 -24.46 6.49
N PRO A 328 10.56 -24.70 7.10
CA PRO A 328 9.36 -25.15 6.39
C PRO A 328 9.20 -24.45 5.04
N GLU A 329 8.76 -25.16 3.99
CA GLU A 329 8.55 -24.59 2.64
C GLU A 329 7.73 -23.29 2.66
N TYR A 330 6.81 -23.16 3.62
CA TYR A 330 6.05 -21.95 3.82
C TYR A 330 6.88 -20.74 4.28
N LEU A 331 7.97 -20.95 5.04
CA LEU A 331 8.89 -19.88 5.43
C LEU A 331 9.78 -19.40 4.28
N SER A 332 10.16 -20.29 3.37
CA SER A 332 11.06 -19.93 2.26
C SER A 332 10.42 -18.96 1.27
N ILE A 333 9.08 -18.96 1.18
CA ILE A 333 8.33 -18.03 0.32
C ILE A 333 8.05 -16.68 0.99
N ILE A 334 8.29 -16.51 2.30
CA ILE A 334 7.95 -15.27 3.03
C ILE A 334 9.09 -14.26 2.88
N ALA A 335 8.89 -13.29 1.99
CA ALA A 335 9.82 -12.18 1.83
C ALA A 335 9.64 -11.09 2.89
N MET A 336 8.40 -10.80 3.32
CA MET A 336 8.11 -9.74 4.30
C MET A 336 7.56 -10.32 5.61
N HIS A 337 8.47 -10.50 6.57
CA HIS A 337 8.16 -11.09 7.87
C HIS A 337 7.40 -10.11 8.77
N SER A 338 6.22 -10.53 9.24
CA SER A 338 5.47 -9.78 10.24
C SER A 338 6.01 -10.04 11.66
N GLY A 339 6.57 -9.03 12.32
CA GLY A 339 7.19 -9.13 13.64
C GLY A 339 6.33 -8.60 14.81
N LYS A 340 6.76 -8.91 16.04
CA LYS A 340 6.32 -8.20 17.26
C LYS A 340 7.17 -6.93 17.43
N PRO A 341 6.66 -5.87 18.10
CA PRO A 341 7.46 -4.69 18.43
C PRO A 341 8.46 -5.05 19.53
N LYS A 342 9.65 -5.55 19.16
CA LYS A 342 10.85 -5.46 20.00
C LYS A 342 11.60 -4.19 19.59
N GLY A 343 12.36 -3.60 20.51
CA GLY A 343 12.96 -2.25 20.42
C GLY A 343 13.54 -1.84 19.06
N VAL A 344 13.65 -0.52 18.84
CA VAL A 344 13.81 0.19 17.56
C VAL A 344 15.06 -0.19 16.74
N GLU A 345 15.95 -1.04 17.23
CA GLU A 345 17.14 -1.49 16.51
C GLU A 345 17.24 -3.02 16.52
N VAL A 346 16.83 -3.62 15.40
CA VAL A 346 17.15 -4.98 14.99
C VAL A 346 17.78 -4.86 13.61
N ASP A 347 18.93 -5.49 13.38
CA ASP A 347 19.72 -5.44 12.13
C ASP A 347 19.02 -6.07 10.90
N LYS A 348 17.70 -6.18 10.92
CA LYS A 348 16.88 -6.80 9.88
C LYS A 348 15.60 -6.02 9.67
N VAL A 349 15.28 -5.77 8.40
CA VAL A 349 14.00 -5.15 8.05
C VAL A 349 12.82 -6.05 8.40
N THR A 350 11.77 -5.45 8.93
CA THR A 350 10.53 -6.15 9.31
C THR A 350 9.29 -5.36 8.91
N ARG A 351 8.13 -6.03 8.99
CA ARG A 351 6.82 -5.41 8.90
C ARG A 351 6.13 -5.48 10.27
N LEU A 352 5.63 -4.35 10.76
CA LEU A 352 4.74 -4.29 11.92
C LEU A 352 3.30 -4.01 11.47
N SER A 353 2.31 -4.57 12.16
CA SER A 353 0.90 -4.27 11.91
C SER A 353 0.22 -3.79 13.19
N LEU A 354 -0.37 -2.59 13.16
CA LEU A 354 -1.06 -1.96 14.28
C LEU A 354 -2.51 -1.68 13.90
N ASN A 355 -3.43 -1.96 14.82
CA ASN A 355 -4.77 -1.38 14.69
C ASN A 355 -4.71 0.14 14.93
N GLU A 356 -5.73 0.86 14.47
CA GLU A 356 -5.76 2.33 14.54
C GLU A 356 -5.54 2.88 15.96
N GLN A 357 -6.06 2.23 17.01
CA GLN A 357 -5.95 2.72 18.39
C GLN A 357 -4.52 2.55 18.93
N LYS A 358 -3.89 1.42 18.63
CA LYS A 358 -2.48 1.18 18.96
C LYS A 358 -1.58 2.15 18.21
N PHE A 359 -1.88 2.42 16.95
CA PHE A 359 -1.18 3.43 16.18
C PHE A 359 -1.35 4.83 16.77
N GLU A 360 -2.58 5.24 17.11
CA GLU A 360 -2.87 6.53 17.75
C GLU A 360 -2.11 6.70 19.07
N LYS A 361 -2.05 5.66 19.91
CA LYS A 361 -1.23 5.65 21.13
C LYS A 361 0.26 5.80 20.81
N ALA A 362 0.76 5.04 19.82
CA ALA A 362 2.17 5.07 19.41
C ALA A 362 2.60 6.44 18.88
N VAL A 363 1.81 7.09 18.02
CA VAL A 363 2.14 8.45 17.53
C VAL A 363 1.94 9.51 18.61
N THR A 364 1.08 9.24 19.61
CA THR A 364 0.92 10.14 20.75
C THR A 364 2.15 10.11 21.66
N LEU A 365 2.70 8.94 21.94
CA LEU A 365 3.80 8.78 22.88
C LEU A 365 5.19 8.87 22.21
N HIS A 366 5.30 8.44 20.95
CA HIS A 366 6.57 8.16 20.28
C HIS A 366 6.60 8.58 18.80
N ALA A 367 6.02 9.74 18.44
CA ALA A 367 5.86 10.22 17.06
C ALA A 367 7.12 10.08 16.18
N SER A 368 8.25 10.65 16.62
CA SER A 368 9.51 10.61 15.88
C SER A 368 10.07 9.19 15.74
N GLN A 369 9.86 8.33 16.75
CA GLN A 369 10.30 6.92 16.67
C GLN A 369 9.47 6.14 15.64
N VAL A 370 8.17 6.45 15.49
CA VAL A 370 7.36 5.88 14.41
C VAL A 370 7.91 6.30 13.05
N VAL A 371 8.24 7.58 12.86
CA VAL A 371 8.88 8.05 11.61
C VAL A 371 10.19 7.29 11.36
N ARG A 372 11.08 7.22 12.35
CA ARG A 372 12.34 6.48 12.28
C ARG A 372 12.14 5.01 11.91
N PHE A 373 11.15 4.35 12.51
CA PHE A 373 10.81 2.97 12.18
C PHE A 373 10.45 2.82 10.70
N THR A 374 9.59 3.70 10.17
CA THR A 374 9.11 3.64 8.77
C THR A 374 10.16 4.01 7.71
N GLN A 375 11.33 4.53 8.09
CA GLN A 375 12.43 4.75 7.15
C GLN A 375 12.94 3.40 6.60
N LYS A 376 13.14 2.42 7.49
CA LYS A 376 13.68 1.10 7.12
C LYS A 376 12.62 0.00 7.06
N ASN A 377 11.57 0.10 7.87
CA ASN A 377 10.60 -0.97 8.08
C ASN A 377 9.24 -0.63 7.47
N PHE A 378 8.43 -1.67 7.23
CA PHE A 378 7.04 -1.49 6.83
C PHE A 378 6.14 -1.36 8.06
N LEU A 379 5.22 -0.39 8.02
CA LEU A 379 4.13 -0.28 8.97
C LEU A 379 2.79 -0.42 8.24
N ARG A 380 2.02 -1.43 8.63
CA ARG A 380 0.62 -1.62 8.27
C ARG A 380 -0.26 -1.06 9.39
N VAL A 381 -1.19 -0.17 9.03
CA VAL A 381 -2.25 0.29 9.93
C VAL A 381 -3.59 -0.17 9.39
N TYR A 382 -4.46 -0.69 10.25
CA TYR A 382 -5.79 -1.19 9.89
C TYR A 382 -6.84 -0.74 10.91
N PRO A 383 -8.13 -0.66 10.54
CA PRO A 383 -9.17 -0.14 11.43
C PRO A 383 -9.53 -1.16 12.50
N LYS A 384 -10.08 -0.69 13.63
CA LYS A 384 -10.57 -1.57 14.69
C LYS A 384 -11.80 -2.36 14.23
N ALA A 385 -11.97 -3.56 14.79
CA ALA A 385 -13.08 -4.46 14.45
C ALA A 385 -14.47 -3.86 14.74
N SER A 386 -14.59 -2.96 15.73
CA SER A 386 -15.87 -2.30 16.06
C SER A 386 -16.37 -1.30 15.01
N ARG A 387 -15.58 -0.99 13.96
CA ARG A 387 -16.04 -0.22 12.79
C ARG A 387 -16.80 -1.09 11.81
N ILE A 388 -17.92 -1.64 12.29
CA ILE A 388 -18.82 -2.49 11.51
C ILE A 388 -19.48 -1.71 10.37
N ASP A 389 -19.61 -0.39 10.53
CA ASP A 389 -20.08 0.56 9.51
C ASP A 389 -19.05 0.86 8.40
N SER A 390 -17.84 0.28 8.48
CA SER A 390 -16.72 0.53 7.56
C SER A 390 -16.28 1.99 7.52
N SER A 391 -16.43 2.74 8.61
CA SER A 391 -15.85 4.09 8.76
C SER A 391 -14.31 4.06 8.72
N ASN A 392 -13.68 5.18 8.32
CA ASN A 392 -12.23 5.29 8.25
C ASN A 392 -11.63 6.09 9.41
N TYR A 393 -10.43 5.72 9.80
CA TYR A 393 -9.56 6.53 10.66
C TYR A 393 -8.83 7.60 9.84
N LYS A 394 -8.12 8.49 10.53
CA LYS A 394 -7.45 9.65 9.91
C LYS A 394 -6.22 9.23 9.09
N LEU A 395 -6.42 8.90 7.81
CA LEU A 395 -5.37 8.44 6.88
C LEU A 395 -4.18 9.40 6.79
N LEU A 396 -4.43 10.70 6.80
CA LEU A 396 -3.38 11.72 6.72
C LEU A 396 -2.38 11.61 7.87
N ILE A 397 -2.83 11.25 9.08
CA ILE A 397 -1.92 11.07 10.24
C ILE A 397 -0.96 9.92 9.97
N CYS A 398 -1.42 8.85 9.32
CA CYS A 398 -0.57 7.73 8.96
C CYS A 398 0.49 8.13 7.93
N TRP A 399 0.12 8.81 6.83
CA TRP A 399 1.11 9.29 5.86
C TRP A 399 2.09 10.30 6.46
N MET A 400 1.64 11.20 7.35
CA MET A 400 2.52 12.13 8.07
C MET A 400 3.59 11.43 8.92
N HIS A 401 3.35 10.18 9.34
CA HIS A 401 4.30 9.36 10.09
C HIS A 401 5.00 8.31 9.21
N GLY A 402 4.89 8.40 7.88
CA GLY A 402 5.57 7.50 6.95
C GLY A 402 4.95 6.10 6.81
N VAL A 403 3.73 5.87 7.29
CA VAL A 403 3.05 4.58 7.15
C VAL A 403 2.82 4.25 5.67
N GLN A 404 3.37 3.13 5.21
CA GLN A 404 3.30 2.71 3.80
C GLN A 404 1.99 2.01 3.46
N MET A 405 1.49 1.18 4.37
CA MET A 405 0.37 0.26 4.13
C MET A 405 -0.83 0.67 4.99
N ILE A 406 -1.77 1.43 4.42
CA ILE A 406 -2.92 1.99 5.16
C ILE A 406 -4.19 1.29 4.72
N TYR A 407 -4.76 0.43 5.56
CA TYR A 407 -5.92 -0.36 5.22
C TYR A 407 -7.16 0.39 5.68
N GLY A 408 -8.05 0.73 4.74
CA GLY A 408 -9.28 1.46 5.03
C GLY A 408 -10.26 1.34 3.88
N LYS A 409 -11.50 1.78 4.09
CA LYS A 409 -12.48 1.91 3.01
C LYS A 409 -11.92 2.88 1.97
N SER A 410 -12.00 2.50 0.70
CA SER A 410 -11.52 3.32 -0.42
C SER A 410 -12.18 4.70 -0.38
N LEU A 411 -11.39 5.72 -0.06
CA LEU A 411 -11.81 7.12 -0.09
C LEU A 411 -11.37 7.75 -1.41
N TRP A 412 -12.10 8.77 -1.84
CA TRP A 412 -11.64 9.70 -2.88
C TRP A 412 -10.22 10.21 -2.61
N LEU A 413 -9.83 10.37 -1.34
CA LEU A 413 -8.47 10.73 -0.94
C LEU A 413 -7.42 9.66 -1.31
N MET A 414 -7.70 8.37 -1.11
CA MET A 414 -6.79 7.28 -1.50
C MET A 414 -6.68 7.22 -3.03
N HIS A 415 -7.83 7.29 -3.72
CA HIS A 415 -7.85 7.33 -5.18
C HIS A 415 -7.08 8.52 -5.74
N GLY A 416 -7.22 9.71 -5.15
CA GLY A 416 -6.49 10.90 -5.55
C GLY A 416 -4.99 10.77 -5.32
N MET A 417 -4.57 10.33 -4.11
CA MET A 417 -3.16 10.13 -3.76
C MET A 417 -2.46 9.19 -4.74
N PHE A 418 -3.08 8.06 -5.08
CA PHE A 418 -2.47 7.04 -5.93
C PHE A 418 -2.73 7.21 -7.43
N ARG A 419 -3.41 8.29 -7.86
CA ARG A 419 -3.31 8.75 -9.26
C ARG A 419 -1.99 9.50 -9.53
N ALA A 420 -1.28 9.93 -8.49
CA ALA A 420 0.05 10.49 -8.64
C ALA A 420 1.04 9.46 -9.22
N ASN A 421 2.20 9.93 -9.68
CA ASN A 421 3.26 9.09 -10.20
C ASN A 421 2.80 8.10 -11.29
N GLY A 422 2.01 8.58 -12.25
CA GLY A 422 1.49 7.77 -13.36
C GLY A 422 0.49 6.69 -12.94
N GLY A 423 -0.14 6.82 -11.76
CA GLY A 423 -1.12 5.83 -11.29
C GLY A 423 -0.51 4.47 -10.94
N CYS A 424 0.81 4.37 -10.80
CA CYS A 424 1.51 3.08 -10.72
C CYS A 424 1.35 2.34 -9.38
N GLY A 425 0.65 2.94 -8.41
CA GLY A 425 0.36 2.38 -7.09
C GLY A 425 1.47 2.56 -6.05
N TYR A 426 2.57 3.21 -6.41
CA TYR A 426 3.67 3.59 -5.52
C TYR A 426 3.92 5.10 -5.59
N VAL A 427 3.94 5.76 -4.44
CA VAL A 427 4.24 7.19 -4.33
C VAL A 427 5.41 7.37 -3.36
N LYS A 428 6.56 7.81 -3.87
CA LYS A 428 7.75 8.09 -3.05
C LYS A 428 7.40 9.06 -1.92
N LYS A 429 7.83 8.75 -0.70
CA LYS A 429 7.66 9.63 0.46
C LYS A 429 8.44 10.93 0.27
N PRO A 430 8.04 12.03 0.92
CA PRO A 430 8.88 13.22 1.01
C PRO A 430 10.23 12.93 1.66
N GLU A 431 11.28 13.61 1.20
CA GLU A 431 12.67 13.42 1.65
C GLU A 431 12.80 13.44 3.18
N PHE A 432 12.14 14.39 3.86
CA PHE A 432 12.20 14.51 5.32
C PHE A 432 11.61 13.33 6.11
N LEU A 433 10.83 12.43 5.48
CA LEU A 433 10.38 11.17 6.08
C LEU A 433 11.33 10.00 5.82
N MET A 434 12.35 10.19 4.98
CA MET A 434 13.31 9.16 4.56
C MET A 434 14.71 9.45 5.08
N SER A 435 15.13 10.72 5.11
CA SER A 435 16.48 11.10 5.54
C SER A 435 16.62 11.20 7.05
N LYS A 436 17.86 11.01 7.51
CA LYS A 436 18.31 11.35 8.86
C LYS A 436 18.95 12.74 8.81
N GLY A 437 18.51 13.63 9.69
CA GLY A 437 19.15 14.93 9.88
C GLY A 437 20.47 14.82 10.66
N PRO A 438 21.11 15.96 10.97
CA PRO A 438 22.26 16.02 11.87
C PRO A 438 21.97 15.26 13.18
N ASP A 439 22.98 14.61 13.76
CA ASP A 439 22.87 13.84 15.00
C ASP A 439 21.80 12.73 14.97
N ASN A 440 21.52 12.16 13.79
CA ASN A 440 20.56 11.07 13.61
C ASN A 440 19.12 11.46 14.02
N GLN A 441 18.81 12.76 14.01
CA GLN A 441 17.47 13.28 14.25
C GLN A 441 16.57 12.96 13.06
N VAL A 442 15.29 12.74 13.34
CA VAL A 442 14.26 12.49 12.32
C VAL A 442 13.17 13.54 12.44
N PHE A 443 12.36 13.70 11.40
CA PHE A 443 11.22 14.60 11.42
C PHE A 443 10.31 14.29 12.62
N ASP A 444 9.96 15.33 13.39
CA ASP A 444 8.96 15.27 14.45
C ASP A 444 7.64 15.89 13.94
N PRO A 445 6.61 15.07 13.65
CA PRO A 445 5.31 15.56 13.21
C PRO A 445 4.58 16.47 14.22
N LYS A 446 5.02 16.49 15.49
CA LYS A 446 4.46 17.32 16.55
C LYS A 446 5.21 18.63 16.76
N ALA A 447 6.36 18.80 16.12
CA ALA A 447 7.13 20.02 16.22
C ALA A 447 6.29 21.21 15.73
N LYS A 448 6.25 22.28 16.53
CA LYS A 448 5.65 23.54 16.11
C LYS A 448 6.59 24.21 15.11
N LEU A 449 6.30 24.05 13.83
CA LEU A 449 7.04 24.72 12.77
C LEU A 449 6.53 26.15 12.57
N SER A 450 7.45 27.06 12.25
CA SER A 450 7.08 28.41 11.85
C SER A 450 6.39 28.38 10.48
N VAL A 451 5.28 29.10 10.36
CA VAL A 451 4.58 29.23 9.08
C VAL A 451 5.48 30.00 8.12
N LYS A 452 5.96 29.31 7.08
CA LYS A 452 6.81 29.92 6.05
C LYS A 452 6.00 30.64 4.97
N LYS A 453 4.81 30.12 4.65
CA LYS A 453 3.95 30.64 3.58
C LYS A 453 2.50 30.26 3.87
N THR A 454 1.59 31.22 3.77
CA THR A 454 0.14 30.97 3.86
C THR A 454 -0.44 31.01 2.45
N LEU A 455 -0.86 29.85 1.95
CA LEU A 455 -1.64 29.77 0.71
C LEU A 455 -3.09 30.12 1.03
N LYS A 456 -3.55 31.27 0.53
CA LYS A 456 -4.98 31.61 0.49
C LYS A 456 -5.57 30.99 -0.77
N VAL A 457 -6.28 29.89 -0.62
CA VAL A 457 -7.17 29.41 -1.68
C VAL A 457 -8.38 30.34 -1.65
N ARG A 458 -8.59 31.10 -2.74
CA ARG A 458 -9.76 31.98 -2.90
C ARG A 458 -10.95 31.20 -3.40
#